data_AF-A0AAD7PM70-F1
#
_entry.id   AF-A0AAD7PM70-F1
#
_cell.length_a   1.000
_cell.length_b   1.000
_cell.length_c   1.000
_cell.angle_alpha   90.00
_cell.angle_beta   90.00
_cell.angle_gamma   90.00
#
_symmetry.space_group_name_H-M   'P 1'
#
loop_
_entity.id
_entity.type
_entity.pdbx_description
1 polymer ?
#
loop_
_entity_poly.entity_id
_entity_poly.type
_entity_poly.pdbx_seq_one_letter_code
_entity_poly.pdbx_strand_id
1 'polypeptide(L)'
;MGSYRICVCFTRRFKGTEAAPPLDVKEAFNKYALGGTHMTADQLHRFLVEVQGGGDCISVADAQRIVEQVLHKRHHITKFKRHTLTLDDFHHYLFSPEFNPPIGTKVHQVMTAPLSHYYIYTGHNSYLTGNQLTSDCSVVPIIKALNRGVRVVELDLWSNSKEDNVHVLHGRTLTPPVELITCLESIKEHAFAASPYPVIITLEDHLTSDLQAKVAEMLTQTFGDMLFSPTSESLKEFPSPDKLKYRIIISTKPPAAKRVKKNGKRSKETKDSDEDERGKEPSDITNDQEDDDMSGTDTTDHSLDDEDNEDCAPELCPSSSSAYKRQIAIHAGKPKGSLKEALKVEADKVRRLSLSEQALEKAAELHGSDIVRFTQKNFLRIYPKGTRFNSSNYKPLIGWKYGAQMVAFNMQGYGKYLWMMDGMFRSNGGCGYVKKPDFLLSTGPDNQVFDPKTELPVTKTLKVKVYMGDGWHLDFKKTDFDLYSPPDFYTKVGIVGVPADKKKKKTKTIEDNWRPVWEEEFTFPLTVPEMALLRVEVLDYNTSEKDDFGGQTCLPVAELRQGIHAVPLFNRKGEPYNSVRLLMRFEFI
;
A
#
# COMPACT_ATOMS: atom_id res chain seq x y z
N MET A 1 -35.43 15.84 6.28
CA MET A 1 -36.22 16.60 5.27
C MET A 1 -35.36 17.76 4.80
N GLY A 2 -35.01 17.84 3.53
CA GLY A 2 -34.13 18.87 2.97
C GLY A 2 -34.93 19.82 2.09
N SER A 3 -34.81 21.13 2.31
CA SER A 3 -35.35 22.16 1.42
C SER A 3 -34.22 22.75 0.57
N TYR A 4 -34.37 22.75 -0.74
CA TYR A 4 -33.41 23.26 -1.71
C TYR A 4 -33.99 24.48 -2.42
N ARG A 5 -33.25 25.58 -2.47
CA ARG A 5 -33.69 26.80 -3.15
C ARG A 5 -33.40 26.69 -4.64
N ILE A 6 -34.45 26.82 -5.46
CA ILE A 6 -34.35 26.92 -6.91
C ILE A 6 -34.68 28.37 -7.24
N CYS A 7 -33.66 29.16 -7.55
CA CYS A 7 -33.76 30.61 -7.73
C CYS A 7 -34.33 31.37 -6.50
N VAL A 8 -34.53 32.68 -6.62
CA VAL A 8 -34.86 33.58 -5.50
C VAL A 8 -36.21 33.23 -4.82
N CYS A 9 -37.14 32.60 -5.56
CA CYS A 9 -38.53 32.46 -5.12
C CYS A 9 -39.05 31.02 -4.95
N PHE A 10 -38.32 29.98 -5.40
CA PHE A 10 -38.83 28.59 -5.35
C PHE A 10 -38.00 27.73 -4.40
N THR A 11 -38.68 26.81 -3.70
CA THR A 11 -38.05 25.86 -2.80
C THR A 11 -38.60 24.47 -3.06
N ARG A 12 -37.74 23.55 -3.49
CA ARG A 12 -38.07 22.12 -3.54
C ARG A 12 -37.89 21.50 -2.16
N ARG A 13 -38.80 20.60 -1.79
CA ARG A 13 -38.75 19.87 -0.52
C ARG A 13 -38.65 18.39 -0.80
N PHE A 14 -37.63 17.76 -0.22
CA PHE A 14 -37.42 16.31 -0.30
C PHE A 14 -37.72 15.68 1.06
N LYS A 15 -38.51 14.60 1.06
CA LYS A 15 -38.78 13.82 2.26
C LYS A 15 -37.47 13.18 2.70
N GLY A 16 -37.13 13.34 3.98
CA GLY A 16 -36.01 12.58 4.54
C GLY A 16 -36.52 11.18 4.85
N THR A 17 -36.10 10.19 4.09
CA THR A 17 -36.37 8.78 4.40
C THR A 17 -35.34 8.31 5.40
N GLU A 18 -35.76 7.88 6.58
CA GLU A 18 -34.89 7.02 7.39
C GLU A 18 -34.76 5.70 6.65
N ALA A 19 -33.55 5.34 6.24
CA ALA A 19 -33.29 4.06 5.64
C ALA A 19 -33.52 2.97 6.69
N ALA A 20 -34.64 2.27 6.57
CA ALA A 20 -34.95 1.12 7.42
C ALA A 20 -33.89 0.01 7.21
N PRO A 21 -33.70 -0.90 8.18
CA PRO A 21 -32.79 -2.01 8.01
C PRO A 21 -33.10 -2.80 6.71
N PRO A 22 -32.08 -3.22 5.94
CA PRO A 22 -32.20 -4.08 4.77
C PRO A 22 -33.03 -5.35 5.04
N LEU A 23 -33.60 -5.95 3.99
CA LEU A 23 -34.45 -7.14 4.14
C LEU A 23 -33.67 -8.31 4.77
N ASP A 24 -32.46 -8.60 4.27
CA ASP A 24 -31.61 -9.66 4.81
C ASP A 24 -31.28 -9.43 6.30
N VAL A 25 -31.15 -8.17 6.74
CA VAL A 25 -30.89 -7.82 8.15
C VAL A 25 -32.12 -8.11 9.00
N LYS A 26 -33.31 -7.75 8.52
CA LYS A 26 -34.59 -8.05 9.20
C LYS A 26 -34.83 -9.55 9.30
N GLU A 27 -34.58 -10.28 8.21
CA GLU A 27 -34.72 -11.73 8.16
C GLU A 27 -33.72 -12.43 9.09
N ALA A 28 -32.45 -12.00 9.08
CA ALA A 28 -31.45 -12.50 10.01
C ALA A 28 -31.88 -12.26 11.46
N PHE A 29 -32.29 -11.03 11.79
CA PHE A 29 -32.77 -10.72 13.14
C PHE A 29 -33.95 -11.63 13.53
N ASN A 30 -34.97 -11.75 12.68
CA ASN A 30 -36.15 -12.57 12.93
C ASN A 30 -35.80 -14.05 13.13
N LYS A 31 -34.90 -14.60 12.29
CA LYS A 31 -34.40 -15.98 12.38
C LYS A 31 -33.71 -16.23 13.72
N TYR A 32 -32.73 -15.41 14.09
CA TYR A 32 -31.91 -15.68 15.28
C TYR A 32 -32.60 -15.27 16.59
N ALA A 33 -33.48 -14.25 16.56
CA ALA A 33 -34.37 -13.91 17.66
C ALA A 33 -35.55 -14.89 17.83
N LEU A 34 -35.67 -15.90 16.94
CA LEU A 34 -36.73 -16.93 16.97
C LEU A 34 -38.15 -16.33 16.90
N GLY A 35 -38.36 -15.33 16.04
CA GLY A 35 -39.64 -14.61 15.96
C GLY A 35 -39.85 -13.56 17.06
N GLY A 36 -38.91 -13.44 18.01
CA GLY A 36 -38.97 -12.48 19.10
C GLY A 36 -38.66 -11.04 18.66
N THR A 37 -39.08 -10.08 19.49
CA THR A 37 -38.77 -8.65 19.30
C THR A 37 -37.39 -8.26 19.81
N HIS A 38 -36.69 -9.17 20.49
CA HIS A 38 -35.38 -8.94 21.11
C HIS A 38 -34.47 -10.14 20.87
N MET A 39 -33.18 -9.88 20.72
CA MET A 39 -32.12 -10.87 20.53
C MET A 39 -31.20 -10.90 21.77
N THR A 40 -31.08 -12.06 22.40
CA THR A 40 -30.15 -12.33 23.52
C THR A 40 -28.71 -12.51 23.05
N ALA A 41 -27.75 -12.49 23.98
CA ALA A 41 -26.35 -12.77 23.66
C ALA A 41 -26.12 -14.17 23.08
N ASP A 42 -26.80 -15.21 23.57
CA ASP A 42 -26.75 -16.57 23.00
C ASP A 42 -27.29 -16.61 21.56
N GLN A 43 -28.37 -15.86 21.30
CA GLN A 43 -28.92 -15.76 19.95
C GLN A 43 -27.99 -14.99 19.00
N LEU A 44 -27.37 -13.90 19.49
CA LEU A 44 -26.36 -13.16 18.74
C LEU A 44 -25.13 -14.04 18.47
N HIS A 45 -24.66 -14.80 19.46
CA HIS A 45 -23.55 -15.73 19.31
C HIS A 45 -23.79 -16.70 18.15
N ARG A 46 -24.97 -17.32 18.06
CA ARG A 46 -25.33 -18.17 16.92
C ARG A 46 -25.27 -17.43 15.58
N PHE A 47 -25.75 -16.19 15.50
CA PHE A 47 -25.61 -15.36 14.30
C PHE A 47 -24.14 -15.10 13.94
N LEU A 48 -23.30 -14.79 14.93
CA LEU A 48 -21.88 -14.52 14.70
C LEU A 48 -21.14 -15.76 14.16
N VAL A 49 -21.48 -16.94 14.66
CA VAL A 49 -20.90 -18.21 14.19
C VAL A 49 -21.41 -18.57 12.80
N GLU A 50 -22.74 -18.59 12.60
CA GLU A 50 -23.37 -19.09 11.37
C GLU A 50 -23.27 -18.11 10.18
N VAL A 51 -23.33 -16.79 10.43
CA VAL A 51 -23.39 -15.77 9.35
C VAL A 51 -22.11 -14.97 9.23
N GLN A 52 -21.50 -14.55 10.34
CA GLN A 52 -20.33 -13.68 10.34
C GLN A 52 -18.99 -14.44 10.22
N GLY A 53 -19.04 -15.75 9.97
CA GLY A 53 -17.85 -16.60 9.86
C GLY A 53 -17.01 -16.63 11.13
N GLY A 54 -17.64 -16.40 12.30
CA GLY A 54 -16.96 -16.38 13.59
C GLY A 54 -16.35 -17.72 13.99
N GLY A 55 -16.86 -18.84 13.45
CA GLY A 55 -16.39 -20.18 13.80
C GLY A 55 -16.34 -20.43 15.32
N ASP A 56 -15.49 -21.36 15.76
CA ASP A 56 -15.35 -21.72 17.18
C ASP A 56 -14.61 -20.66 18.02
N CYS A 57 -14.10 -19.58 17.42
CA CYS A 57 -13.26 -18.60 18.13
C CYS A 57 -14.06 -17.50 18.83
N ILE A 58 -15.36 -17.37 18.55
CA ILE A 58 -16.24 -16.41 19.22
C ILE A 58 -17.00 -17.15 20.33
N SER A 59 -16.82 -16.71 21.58
CA SER A 59 -17.54 -17.26 22.72
C SER A 59 -18.86 -16.53 22.98
N VAL A 60 -19.76 -17.13 23.76
CA VAL A 60 -20.98 -16.45 24.25
C VAL A 60 -20.63 -15.22 25.09
N ALA A 61 -19.52 -15.25 25.84
CA ALA A 61 -19.04 -14.10 26.60
C ALA A 61 -18.63 -12.93 25.69
N ASP A 62 -18.09 -13.21 24.51
CA ASP A 62 -17.79 -12.18 23.50
C ASP A 62 -19.08 -11.54 22.98
N ALA A 63 -20.09 -12.36 22.66
CA ALA A 63 -21.40 -11.86 22.24
C ALA A 63 -22.06 -11.01 23.34
N GLN A 64 -21.98 -11.44 24.59
CA GLN A 64 -22.48 -10.69 25.75
C GLN A 64 -21.80 -9.32 25.86
N ARG A 65 -20.48 -9.27 25.73
CA ARG A 65 -19.70 -8.03 25.73
C ARG A 65 -20.10 -7.10 24.58
N ILE A 66 -20.35 -7.64 23.38
CA ILE A 66 -20.84 -6.86 22.23
C ILE A 66 -22.20 -6.24 22.56
N VAL A 67 -23.14 -7.03 23.10
CA VAL A 67 -24.48 -6.54 23.49
C VAL A 67 -24.35 -5.39 24.49
N GLU A 68 -23.54 -5.56 25.53
CA GLU A 68 -23.31 -4.53 26.55
C GLU A 68 -22.72 -3.25 25.96
N GLN A 69 -21.70 -3.36 25.10
CA GLN A 69 -21.06 -2.21 24.47
C GLN A 69 -22.02 -1.44 23.54
N VAL A 70 -22.81 -2.15 22.73
CA VAL A 70 -23.81 -1.56 21.84
C VAL A 70 -24.86 -0.80 22.65
N LEU A 71 -25.38 -1.43 23.71
CA LEU A 71 -26.38 -0.81 24.57
C LEU A 71 -25.83 0.41 25.32
N HIS A 72 -24.61 0.31 25.86
CA HIS A 72 -23.96 1.42 26.56
C HIS A 72 -23.74 2.64 25.66
N LYS A 73 -23.34 2.40 24.39
CA LYS A 73 -23.07 3.47 23.44
C LYS A 73 -24.34 4.14 22.92
N ARG A 74 -25.43 3.38 22.74
CA ARG A 74 -26.70 3.92 22.21
C ARG A 74 -27.61 4.50 23.29
N HIS A 75 -27.61 3.91 24.48
CA HIS A 75 -28.56 4.22 25.55
C HIS A 75 -27.79 4.73 26.77
N HIS A 76 -27.53 6.04 26.82
CA HIS A 76 -26.74 6.74 27.86
C HIS A 76 -27.30 6.65 29.31
N ILE A 77 -28.31 5.81 29.60
CA ILE A 77 -28.99 5.77 30.91
C ILE A 77 -29.08 4.35 31.45
N THR A 78 -28.66 4.20 32.71
CA THR A 78 -28.58 3.03 33.62
C THR A 78 -29.91 2.34 33.96
N LYS A 79 -30.89 2.27 33.04
CA LYS A 79 -32.23 1.72 33.32
C LYS A 79 -32.65 0.44 32.59
N PHE A 80 -31.82 -0.16 31.74
CA PHE A 80 -32.17 -1.43 31.11
C PHE A 80 -31.47 -2.61 31.77
N LYS A 81 -32.20 -3.33 32.64
CA LYS A 81 -31.84 -4.68 33.14
C LYS A 81 -31.85 -5.75 32.04
N ARG A 82 -32.10 -5.39 30.78
CA ARG A 82 -32.25 -6.32 29.65
C ARG A 82 -30.99 -6.29 28.79
N HIS A 83 -30.20 -7.35 28.88
CA HIS A 83 -29.01 -7.59 28.06
C HIS A 83 -29.41 -8.19 26.70
N THR A 84 -30.26 -7.46 25.96
CA THR A 84 -30.83 -7.93 24.69
C THR A 84 -30.91 -6.81 23.67
N LEU A 85 -30.70 -7.12 22.40
CA LEU A 85 -30.73 -6.16 21.29
C LEU A 85 -32.11 -6.12 20.62
N THR A 86 -32.63 -4.93 20.35
CA THR A 86 -33.74 -4.76 19.39
C THR A 86 -33.23 -4.88 17.95
N LEU A 87 -34.13 -4.90 16.95
CA LEU A 87 -33.75 -4.86 15.53
C LEU A 87 -32.89 -3.63 15.22
N ASP A 88 -33.22 -2.48 15.80
CA ASP A 88 -32.48 -1.24 15.58
C ASP A 88 -31.09 -1.27 16.23
N ASP A 89 -30.96 -1.88 17.41
CA ASP A 89 -29.65 -2.06 18.05
C ASP A 89 -28.79 -3.06 17.27
N PHE A 90 -29.38 -4.14 16.74
CA PHE A 90 -28.70 -5.10 15.88
C PHE A 90 -28.25 -4.48 14.55
N HIS A 91 -29.11 -3.69 13.91
CA HIS A 91 -28.74 -2.95 12.71
C HIS A 91 -27.61 -1.95 12.98
N HIS A 92 -27.67 -1.24 14.12
CA HIS A 92 -26.59 -0.33 14.52
C HIS A 92 -25.27 -1.07 14.75
N TYR A 93 -25.30 -2.24 15.40
CA TYR A 93 -24.14 -3.10 15.54
C TYR A 93 -23.55 -3.46 14.17
N LEU A 94 -24.37 -3.97 13.25
CA LEU A 94 -23.92 -4.37 11.92
C LEU A 94 -23.33 -3.20 11.12
N PHE A 95 -23.91 -2.02 11.27
CA PHE A 95 -23.52 -0.82 10.55
C PHE A 95 -22.52 0.07 11.32
N SER A 96 -21.88 -0.47 12.37
CA SER A 96 -20.82 0.20 13.13
C SER A 96 -19.44 -0.31 12.68
N PRO A 97 -18.56 0.51 12.08
CA PRO A 97 -17.22 0.09 11.68
C PRO A 97 -16.31 -0.23 12.88
N GLU A 98 -16.64 0.26 14.08
CA GLU A 98 -15.92 -0.05 15.31
C GLU A 98 -16.24 -1.46 15.82
N PHE A 99 -17.53 -1.84 15.83
CA PHE A 99 -17.97 -3.13 16.35
C PHE A 99 -17.93 -4.24 15.30
N ASN A 100 -18.08 -3.88 14.03
CA ASN A 100 -18.25 -4.82 12.94
C ASN A 100 -17.47 -4.40 11.67
N PRO A 101 -16.13 -4.28 11.75
CA PRO A 101 -15.28 -3.94 10.61
C PRO A 101 -15.19 -5.10 9.60
N PRO A 102 -14.97 -4.81 8.31
CA PRO A 102 -14.95 -5.81 7.24
C PRO A 102 -13.66 -6.64 7.23
N ILE A 103 -12.61 -6.19 7.92
CA ILE A 103 -11.30 -6.82 8.01
C ILE A 103 -10.81 -6.80 9.46
N GLY A 104 -9.93 -7.74 9.82
CA GLY A 104 -9.31 -7.80 11.15
C GLY A 104 -8.22 -6.74 11.36
N THR A 105 -7.91 -6.44 12.63
CA THR A 105 -6.87 -5.47 13.02
C THR A 105 -5.61 -6.12 13.62
N LYS A 106 -5.63 -7.44 13.81
CA LYS A 106 -4.52 -8.18 14.41
C LYS A 106 -3.62 -8.80 13.35
N VAL A 107 -2.33 -8.84 13.66
CA VAL A 107 -1.34 -9.60 12.89
C VAL A 107 -1.62 -11.08 13.09
N HIS A 108 -1.73 -11.83 12.00
CA HIS A 108 -2.10 -13.25 12.02
C HIS A 108 -1.21 -14.13 11.14
N GLN A 109 -0.52 -13.53 10.16
CA GLN A 109 0.39 -14.26 9.29
C GLN A 109 1.66 -14.68 10.07
N VAL A 110 2.34 -15.72 9.57
CA VAL A 110 3.63 -16.16 10.12
C VAL A 110 4.67 -15.07 9.88
N MET A 111 5.23 -14.52 10.97
CA MET A 111 6.21 -13.42 10.94
C MET A 111 7.67 -13.89 11.18
N THR A 112 7.90 -15.20 11.18
CA THR A 112 9.19 -15.84 11.45
C THR A 112 9.96 -16.25 10.17
N ALA A 113 9.34 -16.14 8.99
CA ALA A 113 10.02 -16.36 7.71
C ALA A 113 10.98 -15.18 7.38
N PRO A 114 11.95 -15.36 6.46
CA PRO A 114 12.89 -14.31 6.04
C PRO A 114 12.17 -13.07 5.49
N LEU A 115 12.75 -11.87 5.70
CA LEU A 115 12.18 -10.62 5.17
C LEU A 115 11.89 -10.64 3.66
N SER A 116 12.66 -11.39 2.86
CA SER A 116 12.43 -11.53 1.41
C SER A 116 11.09 -12.20 1.08
N HIS A 117 10.43 -12.85 2.05
CA HIS A 117 9.15 -13.55 1.89
C HIS A 117 7.93 -12.63 2.07
N TYR A 118 8.12 -11.34 2.33
CA TYR A 118 7.03 -10.39 2.54
C TYR A 118 7.09 -9.25 1.52
N TYR A 119 5.93 -8.81 1.07
CA TYR A 119 5.75 -7.45 0.56
C TYR A 119 5.89 -6.46 1.71
N ILE A 120 6.56 -5.34 1.46
CA ILE A 120 6.90 -4.34 2.46
C ILE A 120 6.36 -2.98 2.01
N TYR A 121 5.62 -2.31 2.88
CA TYR A 121 5.03 -1.02 2.59
C TYR A 121 6.14 0.02 2.42
N THR A 122 6.32 0.50 1.19
CA THR A 122 7.52 1.23 0.77
C THR A 122 7.19 2.61 0.22
N GLY A 123 7.78 3.64 0.81
CA GLY A 123 7.76 5.00 0.28
C GLY A 123 8.92 5.28 -0.70
N HIS A 124 8.69 6.20 -1.63
CA HIS A 124 9.67 6.77 -2.55
C HIS A 124 9.86 8.26 -2.22
N ASN A 125 11.11 8.75 -2.21
CA ASN A 125 11.47 10.14 -1.89
C ASN A 125 10.67 10.68 -0.69
N SER A 126 10.78 9.97 0.44
CA SER A 126 9.84 10.10 1.57
C SER A 126 9.86 11.46 2.26
N TYR A 127 10.83 12.30 1.92
CA TYR A 127 11.02 13.65 2.41
C TYR A 127 10.25 14.71 1.60
N LEU A 128 9.75 14.40 0.40
CA LEU A 128 9.06 15.37 -0.47
C LEU A 128 7.63 15.64 -0.02
N THR A 129 7.25 16.92 0.03
CA THR A 129 5.90 17.36 0.39
C THR A 129 4.93 17.39 -0.79
N GLY A 130 5.45 17.36 -2.04
CA GLY A 130 4.64 17.39 -3.25
C GLY A 130 5.36 16.85 -4.47
N ASN A 131 5.52 17.69 -5.50
CA ASN A 131 6.14 17.36 -6.78
C ASN A 131 7.66 17.13 -6.68
N GLN A 132 8.26 16.49 -7.68
CA GLN A 132 9.67 16.10 -7.69
C GLN A 132 10.65 17.25 -8.00
N LEU A 133 10.19 18.43 -8.43
CA LEU A 133 11.07 19.47 -8.98
C LEU A 133 11.22 20.70 -8.08
N THR A 134 10.14 21.12 -7.42
CA THR A 134 10.05 22.42 -6.74
C THR A 134 9.37 22.36 -5.37
N SER A 135 8.86 21.19 -4.95
CA SER A 135 8.22 21.09 -3.64
C SER A 135 9.22 21.08 -2.48
N ASP A 136 8.77 21.43 -1.29
CA ASP A 136 9.63 21.46 -0.11
C ASP A 136 10.02 20.04 0.34
N CYS A 137 11.22 19.92 0.93
CA CYS A 137 11.60 18.75 1.72
C CYS A 137 11.26 18.97 3.20
N SER A 138 10.71 17.96 3.86
CA SER A 138 10.32 18.04 5.28
C SER A 138 10.27 16.66 5.92
N VAL A 139 10.28 16.62 7.25
CA VAL A 139 10.01 15.40 8.01
C VAL A 139 8.52 15.05 8.04
N VAL A 140 7.62 16.00 7.76
CA VAL A 140 6.16 15.77 7.84
C VAL A 140 5.67 14.59 6.98
N PRO A 141 6.07 14.43 5.71
CA PRO A 141 5.67 13.27 4.91
C PRO A 141 6.25 11.95 5.45
N ILE A 142 7.46 11.95 6.02
CA ILE A 142 8.08 10.80 6.69
C ILE A 142 7.22 10.36 7.88
N ILE A 143 6.85 11.31 8.76
CA ILE A 143 6.00 11.07 9.94
C ILE A 143 4.66 10.49 9.50
N LYS A 144 4.01 11.11 8.52
CA LYS A 144 2.73 10.64 7.97
C LYS A 144 2.84 9.22 7.40
N ALA A 145 3.90 8.92 6.66
CA ALA A 145 4.14 7.59 6.11
C ALA A 145 4.31 6.54 7.22
N LEU A 146 5.15 6.81 8.23
CA LEU A 146 5.38 5.89 9.35
C LEU A 146 4.11 5.64 10.17
N ASN A 147 3.32 6.68 10.45
CA ASN A 147 2.03 6.57 11.15
C ASN A 147 0.96 5.83 10.33
N ARG A 148 1.08 5.79 9.00
CA ARG A 148 0.24 4.96 8.12
C ARG A 148 0.71 3.50 8.02
N GLY A 149 1.84 3.15 8.65
CA GLY A 149 2.40 1.80 8.63
C GLY A 149 3.46 1.56 7.55
N VAL A 150 3.91 2.57 6.80
CA VAL A 150 5.05 2.45 5.86
C VAL A 150 6.28 1.99 6.62
N ARG A 151 7.00 0.98 6.10
CA ARG A 151 8.16 0.33 6.73
C ARG A 151 9.47 0.58 6.00
N VAL A 152 9.43 1.14 4.80
CA VAL A 152 10.63 1.55 4.06
C VAL A 152 10.52 3.02 3.72
N VAL A 153 11.47 3.81 4.21
CA VAL A 153 11.57 5.25 3.92
C VAL A 153 12.87 5.53 3.16
N GLU A 154 12.81 6.48 2.24
CA GLU A 154 13.93 6.86 1.39
C GLU A 154 14.44 8.26 1.73
N LEU A 155 15.76 8.40 1.83
CA LEU A 155 16.48 9.65 2.07
C LEU A 155 17.64 9.77 1.07
N ASP A 156 17.66 10.88 0.33
CA ASP A 156 18.71 11.16 -0.65
C ASP A 156 19.72 12.12 -0.03
N LEU A 157 20.93 11.63 0.19
CA LEU A 157 21.95 12.31 0.98
C LEU A 157 22.89 13.10 0.08
N TRP A 158 23.01 14.39 0.37
CA TRP A 158 23.91 15.31 -0.32
C TRP A 158 24.70 16.15 0.69
N SER A 159 25.90 16.60 0.30
CA SER A 159 26.65 17.57 1.09
C SER A 159 25.92 18.91 1.14
N ASN A 160 26.05 19.63 2.26
CA ASN A 160 25.70 21.04 2.30
C ASN A 160 26.74 21.88 1.54
N SER A 161 26.48 23.17 1.34
CA SER A 161 27.36 24.07 0.58
C SER A 161 28.76 24.26 1.19
N LYS A 162 28.95 23.92 2.47
CA LYS A 162 30.25 23.97 3.17
C LYS A 162 30.97 22.63 3.21
N GLU A 163 30.36 21.57 2.69
CA GLU A 163 30.84 20.18 2.72
C GLU A 163 31.16 19.63 4.12
N ASP A 164 30.59 20.24 5.17
CA ASP A 164 30.79 19.86 6.57
C ASP A 164 29.57 19.17 7.18
N ASN A 165 28.42 19.17 6.50
CA ASN A 165 27.18 18.56 6.97
C ASN A 165 26.39 17.89 5.84
N VAL A 166 25.36 17.11 6.22
CA VAL A 166 24.54 16.33 5.29
C VAL A 166 23.10 16.82 5.27
N HIS A 167 22.61 17.06 4.06
CA HIS A 167 21.23 17.41 3.76
C HIS A 167 20.51 16.26 3.06
N VAL A 168 19.18 16.28 3.17
CA VAL A 168 18.26 15.45 2.41
C VAL A 168 17.51 16.34 1.42
N LEU A 169 17.64 16.04 0.13
CA LEU A 169 16.94 16.72 -0.96
C LEU A 169 16.93 15.89 -2.23
N HIS A 170 16.06 16.25 -3.18
CA HIS A 170 16.11 15.67 -4.51
C HIS A 170 17.17 16.40 -5.35
N GLY A 171 18.28 15.70 -5.62
CA GLY A 171 19.45 16.28 -6.28
C GLY A 171 19.13 16.91 -7.63
N ARG A 172 19.85 17.99 -7.98
CA ARG A 172 19.69 18.70 -9.27
C ARG A 172 18.29 19.27 -9.52
N THR A 173 17.54 19.51 -8.45
CA THR A 173 16.23 20.17 -8.52
C THR A 173 16.18 21.40 -7.61
N LEU A 174 15.05 22.10 -7.59
CA LEU A 174 14.84 23.31 -6.78
C LEU A 174 14.18 22.99 -5.43
N THR A 175 14.18 21.74 -4.99
CA THR A 175 13.62 21.35 -3.69
C THR A 175 14.52 21.85 -2.55
N PRO A 176 14.03 22.70 -1.63
CA PRO A 176 14.84 23.15 -0.51
C PRO A 176 15.19 21.98 0.43
N PRO A 177 16.42 21.89 0.94
CA PRO A 177 16.88 20.75 1.73
C PRO A 177 16.35 20.75 3.16
N VAL A 178 16.38 19.58 3.79
CA VAL A 178 16.23 19.39 5.24
C VAL A 178 17.48 18.71 5.80
N GLU A 179 17.91 19.05 7.02
CA GLU A 179 19.08 18.41 7.63
C GLU A 179 18.82 16.91 7.89
N LEU A 180 19.84 16.07 7.66
CA LEU A 180 19.74 14.63 7.87
C LEU A 180 19.40 14.31 9.34
N ILE A 181 20.00 15.02 10.31
CA ILE A 181 19.77 14.74 11.73
C ILE A 181 18.28 14.83 12.09
N THR A 182 17.60 15.87 11.59
CA THR A 182 16.17 16.11 11.81
C THR A 182 15.34 14.95 11.25
N CYS A 183 15.70 14.42 10.08
CA CYS A 183 15.06 13.24 9.52
C CYS A 183 15.27 11.99 10.38
N LEU A 184 16.50 11.74 10.85
CA LEU A 184 16.82 10.57 11.66
C LEU A 184 16.12 10.60 13.02
N GLU A 185 16.10 11.76 13.69
CA GLU A 185 15.40 11.96 14.96
C GLU A 185 13.89 11.74 14.82
N SER A 186 13.29 12.30 13.76
CA SER A 186 11.88 12.09 13.46
C SER A 186 11.57 10.62 13.17
N ILE A 187 12.43 9.91 12.42
CA ILE A 187 12.28 8.47 12.21
C ILE A 187 12.37 7.71 13.54
N LYS A 188 13.32 8.05 14.42
CA LYS A 188 13.45 7.39 15.74
C LYS A 188 12.17 7.51 16.55
N GLU A 189 11.54 8.67 16.57
CA GLU A 189 10.30 8.93 17.32
C GLU A 189 9.10 8.15 16.77
N HIS A 190 8.98 8.06 15.43
CA HIS A 190 7.77 7.54 14.79
C HIS A 190 7.90 6.15 14.18
N ALA A 191 9.11 5.58 14.12
CA ALA A 191 9.39 4.32 13.43
C ALA A 191 8.40 3.21 13.81
N PHE A 192 8.09 3.09 15.11
CA PHE A 192 7.29 1.98 15.63
C PHE A 192 5.90 2.38 16.11
N ALA A 193 5.42 3.59 15.75
CA ALA A 193 4.12 4.10 16.18
C ALA A 193 2.94 3.25 15.67
N ALA A 194 3.00 2.81 14.40
CA ALA A 194 1.95 2.00 13.78
C ALA A 194 2.21 0.49 13.84
N SER A 195 3.47 0.06 14.03
CA SER A 195 3.87 -1.34 13.91
C SER A 195 5.17 -1.62 14.67
N PRO A 196 5.30 -2.74 15.39
CA PRO A 196 6.54 -3.11 16.08
C PRO A 196 7.61 -3.69 15.14
N TYR A 197 7.25 -4.00 13.88
CA TYR A 197 8.15 -4.61 12.90
C TYR A 197 9.18 -3.61 12.37
N PRO A 198 10.33 -4.09 11.85
CA PRO A 198 11.45 -3.23 11.51
C PRO A 198 11.09 -2.10 10.53
N VAL A 199 11.87 -1.02 10.60
CA VAL A 199 11.89 0.04 9.57
C VAL A 199 13.20 -0.03 8.82
N ILE A 200 13.13 0.03 7.49
CA ILE A 200 14.27 0.08 6.60
C ILE A 200 14.44 1.52 6.11
N ILE A 201 15.62 2.08 6.29
CA ILE A 201 15.99 3.38 5.71
C ILE A 201 16.84 3.10 4.48
N THR A 202 16.32 3.47 3.31
CA THR A 202 17.08 3.41 2.06
C THR A 202 17.80 4.73 1.85
N LEU A 203 19.13 4.70 1.85
CA LEU A 203 19.96 5.89 1.64
C LEU A 203 20.44 5.92 0.19
N GLU A 204 20.08 6.96 -0.56
CA GLU A 204 20.74 7.28 -1.81
C GLU A 204 21.93 8.19 -1.50
N ASP A 205 23.14 7.62 -1.59
CA ASP A 205 24.35 8.22 -1.03
C ASP A 205 25.20 8.91 -2.11
N HIS A 206 25.23 10.24 -2.07
CA HIS A 206 26.06 11.11 -2.91
C HIS A 206 27.21 11.78 -2.12
N LEU A 207 27.65 11.16 -1.03
CA LEU A 207 28.59 11.75 -0.07
C LEU A 207 30.05 11.34 -0.30
N THR A 208 30.97 12.20 0.17
CA THR A 208 32.38 11.88 0.32
C THR A 208 32.61 10.88 1.45
N SER A 209 33.79 10.24 1.51
CA SER A 209 34.10 9.26 2.56
C SER A 209 34.07 9.83 3.99
N ASP A 210 34.40 11.12 4.16
CA ASP A 210 34.38 11.78 5.47
C ASP A 210 32.94 12.07 5.91
N LEU A 211 32.08 12.50 4.99
CA LEU A 211 30.66 12.68 5.27
C LEU A 211 29.96 11.33 5.51
N GLN A 212 30.35 10.25 4.81
CA GLN A 212 29.88 8.89 5.12
C GLN A 212 30.24 8.46 6.55
N ALA A 213 31.45 8.78 7.01
CA ALA A 213 31.84 8.54 8.39
C ALA A 213 30.97 9.34 9.38
N LYS A 214 30.69 10.61 9.06
CA LYS A 214 29.77 11.44 9.85
C LYS A 214 28.36 10.84 9.90
N VAL A 215 27.82 10.37 8.77
CA VAL A 215 26.52 9.68 8.74
C VAL A 215 26.53 8.44 9.61
N ALA A 216 27.61 7.64 9.59
CA ALA A 216 27.72 6.46 10.44
C ALA A 216 27.69 6.80 11.94
N GLU A 217 28.31 7.92 12.32
CA GLU A 217 28.25 8.45 13.68
C GLU A 217 26.83 8.90 14.03
N MET A 218 26.19 9.70 13.17
CA MET A 218 24.81 10.17 13.36
C MET A 218 23.83 9.00 13.51
N LEU A 219 23.94 7.96 12.67
CA LEU A 219 23.12 6.75 12.76
C LEU A 219 23.30 6.05 14.11
N THR A 220 24.54 5.92 14.59
CA THR A 220 24.85 5.26 15.86
C THR A 220 24.31 6.08 17.04
N GLN A 221 24.55 7.39 17.04
CA GLN A 221 24.11 8.30 18.11
C GLN A 221 22.59 8.40 18.18
N THR A 222 21.93 8.52 17.03
CA THR A 222 20.48 8.66 16.99
C THR A 222 19.79 7.36 17.37
N PHE A 223 20.14 6.24 16.74
CA PHE A 223 19.37 5.00 16.91
C PHE A 223 19.89 4.11 18.04
N GLY A 224 21.17 4.19 18.41
CA GLY A 224 21.77 3.35 19.46
C GLY A 224 21.42 1.87 19.25
N ASP A 225 20.83 1.25 20.26
CA ASP A 225 20.41 -0.16 20.21
C ASP A 225 19.31 -0.44 19.17
N MET A 226 18.57 0.56 18.68
CA MET A 226 17.59 0.33 17.60
C MET A 226 18.29 -0.01 16.28
N LEU A 227 19.53 0.43 16.07
CA LEU A 227 20.25 0.18 14.82
C LEU A 227 20.64 -1.29 14.70
N PHE A 228 20.14 -1.97 13.67
CA PHE A 228 20.58 -3.32 13.34
C PHE A 228 21.86 -3.27 12.50
N SER A 229 22.94 -3.83 13.04
CA SER A 229 24.19 -4.06 12.32
C SER A 229 24.42 -5.57 12.16
N PRO A 230 24.68 -6.07 10.94
CA PRO A 230 24.94 -7.48 10.72
C PRO A 230 26.28 -7.91 11.35
N THR A 231 26.35 -9.15 11.85
CA THR A 231 27.57 -9.72 12.45
C THR A 231 28.66 -10.06 11.42
N SER A 232 28.30 -10.16 10.14
CA SER A 232 29.18 -10.46 9.02
C SER A 232 28.97 -9.45 7.88
N GLU A 233 29.99 -9.27 7.03
CA GLU A 233 29.88 -8.37 5.87
C GLU A 233 28.81 -8.80 4.84
N SER A 234 28.33 -10.04 4.92
CA SER A 234 27.24 -10.54 4.08
C SER A 234 26.38 -11.51 4.84
N LEU A 235 25.07 -11.38 4.67
CA LEU A 235 24.09 -12.32 5.19
C LEU A 235 23.80 -13.39 4.15
N LYS A 236 23.68 -14.65 4.59
CA LYS A 236 23.23 -15.76 3.72
C LYS A 236 21.74 -15.66 3.39
N GLU A 237 20.98 -15.12 4.34
CA GLU A 237 19.53 -14.96 4.30
C GLU A 237 19.15 -13.75 5.16
N PHE A 238 18.07 -13.06 4.82
CA PHE A 238 17.58 -11.97 5.67
C PHE A 238 16.93 -12.51 6.95
N PRO A 239 17.13 -11.88 8.12
CA PRO A 239 16.39 -12.24 9.32
C PRO A 239 14.89 -12.00 9.14
N SER A 240 14.07 -12.57 10.02
CA SER A 240 12.62 -12.41 9.95
C SER A 240 12.15 -11.06 10.52
N PRO A 241 10.96 -10.57 10.14
CA PRO A 241 10.34 -9.42 10.78
C PRO A 241 10.29 -9.55 12.30
N ASP A 242 9.93 -10.74 12.82
CA ASP A 242 9.81 -10.99 14.25
C ASP A 242 11.15 -10.86 15.01
N LYS A 243 12.24 -11.38 14.45
CA LYS A 243 13.60 -11.23 15.02
C LYS A 243 14.12 -9.80 15.02
N LEU A 244 13.55 -8.94 14.16
CA LEU A 244 13.97 -7.57 13.93
C LEU A 244 12.97 -6.55 14.48
N LYS A 245 12.05 -6.97 15.35
CA LYS A 245 11.13 -6.05 16.04
C LYS A 245 11.90 -4.92 16.71
N TYR A 246 11.39 -3.70 16.55
CA TYR A 246 11.96 -2.45 17.07
C TYR A 246 13.37 -2.14 16.56
N ARG A 247 13.75 -2.67 15.39
CA ARG A 247 15.04 -2.39 14.75
C ARG A 247 14.91 -1.48 13.53
N ILE A 248 15.93 -0.64 13.34
CA ILE A 248 16.17 0.19 12.16
C ILE A 248 17.26 -0.47 11.32
N ILE A 249 17.01 -0.62 10.03
CA ILE A 249 17.87 -1.35 9.09
C ILE A 249 18.34 -0.38 8.00
N ILE A 250 19.65 -0.30 7.76
CA ILE A 250 20.20 0.56 6.71
C ILE A 250 20.36 -0.21 5.41
N SER A 251 19.84 0.35 4.33
CA SER A 251 19.89 -0.20 2.98
C SER A 251 20.53 0.80 2.02
N THR A 252 21.78 0.58 1.63
CA THR A 252 22.47 1.44 0.67
C THR A 252 23.54 0.68 -0.12
N LYS A 253 24.18 1.36 -1.07
CA LYS A 253 25.30 0.84 -1.84
C LYS A 253 26.55 0.85 -0.95
N PRO A 254 27.25 -0.28 -0.78
CA PRO A 254 28.50 -0.29 -0.03
C PRO A 254 29.56 0.62 -0.70
N PRO A 255 30.36 1.37 0.08
CA PRO A 255 31.50 2.12 -0.45
C PRO A 255 32.44 1.23 -1.27
N ALA A 256 33.01 1.77 -2.34
CA ALA A 256 33.93 1.02 -3.19
C ALA A 256 35.16 0.59 -2.39
N ALA A 257 35.42 -0.72 -2.32
CA ALA A 257 36.64 -1.21 -1.70
C ALA A 257 37.86 -0.76 -2.51
N LYS A 258 38.76 0.02 -1.91
CA LYS A 258 40.04 0.39 -2.53
C LYS A 258 40.81 -0.91 -2.81
N ARG A 259 40.87 -1.35 -4.07
CA ARG A 259 41.79 -2.41 -4.49
C ARG A 259 43.21 -1.87 -4.29
N VAL A 260 43.98 -2.48 -3.39
CA VAL A 260 45.43 -2.33 -3.38
C VAL A 260 45.91 -2.79 -4.75
N LYS A 261 46.28 -1.85 -5.63
CA LYS A 261 46.95 -2.16 -6.88
C LYS A 261 48.28 -2.81 -6.51
N LYS A 262 48.34 -4.15 -6.51
CA LYS A 262 49.62 -4.84 -6.67
C LYS A 262 50.15 -4.40 -8.03
N ASN A 263 51.27 -3.69 -8.02
CA ASN A 263 52.01 -3.30 -9.22
C ASN A 263 52.23 -4.55 -10.08
N GLY A 264 51.50 -4.64 -11.19
CA GLY A 264 51.64 -5.66 -12.22
C GLY A 264 51.36 -5.00 -13.56
N LYS A 265 52.35 -5.06 -14.45
CA LYS A 265 52.45 -4.38 -15.76
C LYS A 265 51.14 -4.34 -16.56
N ARG A 266 50.82 -3.14 -17.07
CA ARG A 266 49.85 -2.89 -18.15
C ARG A 266 50.24 -3.67 -19.41
N SER A 267 49.33 -4.45 -19.97
CA SER A 267 49.23 -4.73 -21.41
C SER A 267 47.98 -4.03 -21.95
N LYS A 268 48.16 -3.29 -23.05
CA LYS A 268 47.11 -2.62 -23.84
C LYS A 268 46.45 -3.66 -24.74
N GLU A 269 45.12 -3.77 -24.74
CA GLU A 269 44.32 -4.24 -25.89
C GLU A 269 42.96 -3.49 -25.84
N THR A 270 42.77 -2.51 -26.72
CA THR A 270 41.99 -2.51 -27.99
C THR A 270 40.48 -2.34 -27.76
N LYS A 271 39.96 -1.18 -28.20
CA LYS A 271 38.53 -0.89 -28.34
C LYS A 271 38.05 -1.60 -29.61
N ASP A 272 37.01 -2.41 -29.51
CA ASP A 272 36.18 -2.80 -30.65
C ASP A 272 34.79 -2.18 -30.47
N SER A 273 34.33 -1.60 -31.57
CA SER A 273 33.01 -1.05 -31.83
C SER A 273 32.04 -2.13 -32.31
N ASP A 274 30.80 -1.71 -32.57
CA ASP A 274 29.75 -2.36 -33.38
C ASP A 274 28.66 -3.06 -32.55
N GLU A 275 27.36 -3.01 -32.88
CA GLU A 275 26.51 -2.22 -33.78
C GLU A 275 25.07 -2.58 -33.34
N ASP A 276 24.17 -1.60 -33.20
CA ASP A 276 22.75 -1.84 -32.89
C ASP A 276 21.98 -2.22 -34.16
N GLU A 277 21.53 -3.48 -34.26
CA GLU A 277 20.60 -3.92 -35.30
C GLU A 277 19.16 -3.45 -35.00
N ARG A 278 18.68 -2.54 -35.84
CA ARG A 278 17.27 -2.16 -36.00
C ARG A 278 16.43 -3.35 -36.50
N GLY A 279 15.49 -3.83 -35.68
CA GLY A 279 14.41 -4.73 -36.08
C GLY A 279 13.04 -4.08 -35.95
N LYS A 280 12.27 -4.04 -37.04
CA LYS A 280 10.93 -3.45 -37.17
C LYS A 280 9.87 -4.11 -36.28
N GLU A 281 8.98 -3.29 -35.73
CA GLU A 281 7.67 -3.70 -35.17
C GLU A 281 6.72 -4.23 -36.26
N PRO A 282 5.80 -5.14 -35.90
CA PRO A 282 4.45 -5.13 -36.39
C PRO A 282 3.47 -4.74 -35.28
N SER A 283 2.58 -3.82 -35.64
CA SER A 283 1.38 -3.39 -34.92
C SER A 283 0.45 -4.55 -34.60
N ASP A 284 -0.07 -4.61 -33.38
CA ASP A 284 -1.41 -5.13 -33.14
C ASP A 284 -2.14 -4.40 -32.01
N ILE A 285 -3.37 -4.05 -32.35
CA ILE A 285 -4.35 -3.23 -31.63
C ILE A 285 -4.99 -4.07 -30.52
N THR A 286 -5.03 -3.58 -29.28
CA THR A 286 -6.17 -3.84 -28.40
C THR A 286 -6.55 -2.61 -27.58
N ASN A 287 -7.84 -2.28 -27.71
CA ASN A 287 -8.57 -1.17 -27.08
C ASN A 287 -8.53 -1.22 -25.55
N ASP A 288 -8.16 -0.10 -24.94
CA ASP A 288 -8.71 0.36 -23.66
C ASP A 288 -8.63 1.91 -23.68
N GLN A 289 -9.67 2.54 -24.26
CA GLN A 289 -9.89 3.99 -24.18
C GLN A 289 -10.51 4.35 -22.81
N GLU A 290 -9.96 5.37 -22.17
CA GLU A 290 -10.68 6.52 -21.60
C GLU A 290 -9.64 7.53 -21.09
N ASP A 291 -9.35 8.49 -21.98
CA ASP A 291 -9.29 9.96 -21.82
C ASP A 291 -8.58 10.61 -20.63
N ASP A 292 -7.43 11.22 -20.94
CA ASP A 292 -7.17 12.66 -20.71
C ASP A 292 -6.17 13.12 -21.78
N ASP A 293 -6.59 14.08 -22.60
CA ASP A 293 -5.90 14.63 -23.78
C ASP A 293 -5.27 15.98 -23.42
N MET A 294 -3.96 16.15 -23.66
CA MET A 294 -3.40 17.24 -24.50
C MET A 294 -1.87 17.35 -24.44
N SER A 295 -1.29 17.08 -25.60
CA SER A 295 -0.04 17.52 -26.25
C SER A 295 1.14 18.09 -25.44
N GLY A 296 2.29 17.45 -25.61
CA GLY A 296 3.63 18.03 -25.42
C GLY A 296 4.67 17.19 -26.17
N THR A 297 5.40 17.83 -27.05
CA THR A 297 6.33 17.34 -28.08
C THR A 297 7.37 16.32 -27.58
N ASP A 298 7.64 15.28 -28.39
CA ASP A 298 8.70 14.29 -28.20
C ASP A 298 10.08 14.95 -28.04
N THR A 299 10.65 14.86 -26.84
CA THR A 299 12.08 15.03 -26.61
C THR A 299 12.64 13.69 -26.17
N THR A 300 13.49 13.13 -27.04
CA THR A 300 14.31 11.93 -26.86
C THR A 300 14.95 11.84 -25.47
N ASP A 301 14.66 10.74 -24.77
CA ASP A 301 15.16 10.39 -23.45
C ASP A 301 16.62 9.89 -23.56
N HIS A 302 17.57 10.80 -23.35
CA HIS A 302 18.94 10.45 -22.98
C HIS A 302 19.09 10.75 -21.49
N SER A 303 19.06 9.69 -20.66
CA SER A 303 19.69 9.73 -19.35
C SER A 303 21.18 9.98 -19.58
N LEU A 304 21.59 11.24 -19.46
CA LEU A 304 23.00 11.60 -19.43
C LEU A 304 23.62 10.94 -18.21
N ASP A 305 24.45 9.94 -18.49
CA ASP A 305 25.29 9.27 -17.52
C ASP A 305 26.28 10.27 -16.93
N ASP A 306 26.29 10.35 -15.61
CA ASP A 306 27.22 11.14 -14.82
C ASP A 306 28.64 10.56 -14.91
N GLU A 307 29.44 11.13 -15.81
CA GLU A 307 30.89 11.10 -15.73
C GLU A 307 31.41 12.40 -15.08
N ASP A 308 31.47 12.43 -13.76
CA ASP A 308 32.35 13.36 -13.05
C ASP A 308 33.41 12.55 -12.30
N ASN A 309 34.57 12.39 -12.95
CA ASN A 309 35.84 12.09 -12.29
C ASN A 309 36.42 13.42 -11.81
N GLU A 310 36.23 13.77 -10.54
CA GLU A 310 37.12 14.72 -9.88
C GLU A 310 38.07 13.97 -8.95
N ASP A 311 39.34 13.96 -9.35
CA ASP A 311 40.49 13.46 -8.61
C ASP A 311 40.73 14.37 -7.38
N CYS A 312 40.29 13.94 -6.19
CA CYS A 312 40.76 14.50 -4.92
C CYS A 312 41.79 13.55 -4.27
N ALA A 313 42.96 14.13 -3.94
CA ALA A 313 44.15 13.46 -3.41
C ALA A 313 43.90 12.73 -2.05
N PRO A 314 44.70 11.70 -1.71
CA PRO A 314 44.41 10.84 -0.57
C PRO A 314 45.07 11.36 0.71
N GLU A 315 44.27 11.87 1.65
CA GLU A 315 44.65 11.95 3.06
C GLU A 315 43.82 10.98 3.92
N LEU A 316 44.37 10.65 5.09
CA LEU A 316 44.21 9.38 5.79
C LEU A 316 42.95 9.27 6.66
N CYS A 317 42.19 8.16 6.54
CA CYS A 317 41.54 7.44 7.65
C CYS A 317 40.95 6.07 7.22
N PRO A 318 41.66 4.94 7.43
CA PRO A 318 41.15 3.60 7.09
C PRO A 318 40.01 3.09 8.00
N SER A 319 39.79 3.69 9.17
CA SER A 319 38.90 3.14 10.20
C SER A 319 37.44 3.58 10.08
N SER A 320 37.18 4.78 9.55
CA SER A 320 35.86 5.44 9.57
C SER A 320 34.96 5.05 8.40
N SER A 321 35.50 4.95 7.18
CA SER A 321 34.85 4.34 6.00
C SER A 321 34.35 2.90 6.27
N SER A 322 35.06 2.18 7.13
CA SER A 322 34.69 0.82 7.53
C SER A 322 33.46 0.80 8.46
N ALA A 323 33.24 1.84 9.28
CA ALA A 323 32.10 1.90 10.18
C ALA A 323 30.77 2.04 9.43
N TYR A 324 30.71 2.96 8.46
CA TYR A 324 29.53 3.12 7.59
C TYR A 324 29.19 1.81 6.87
N LYS A 325 30.19 1.17 6.24
CA LYS A 325 30.02 -0.13 5.57
C LYS A 325 29.47 -1.22 6.51
N ARG A 326 29.94 -1.29 7.78
CA ARG A 326 29.49 -2.30 8.75
C ARG A 326 28.04 -2.11 9.21
N GLN A 327 27.48 -0.91 9.11
CA GLN A 327 26.09 -0.62 9.47
C GLN A 327 25.10 -0.99 8.36
N ILE A 328 25.57 -1.22 7.13
CA ILE A 328 24.70 -1.56 6.00
C ILE A 328 24.28 -3.02 6.13
N ALA A 329 23.00 -3.26 6.41
CA ALA A 329 22.43 -4.60 6.52
C ALA A 329 21.89 -5.11 5.17
N ILE A 330 21.44 -4.21 4.30
CA ILE A 330 20.91 -4.55 2.96
C ILE A 330 21.80 -3.89 1.92
N HIS A 331 22.65 -4.69 1.27
CA HIS A 331 23.56 -4.21 0.25
C HIS A 331 22.83 -4.00 -1.09
N ALA A 332 22.74 -2.75 -1.54
CA ALA A 332 22.28 -2.43 -2.88
C ALA A 332 23.37 -2.75 -3.92
N GLY A 333 23.01 -3.55 -4.92
CA GLY A 333 23.86 -3.86 -6.06
C GLY A 333 23.48 -3.01 -7.28
N LYS A 334 24.48 -2.60 -8.07
CA LYS A 334 24.24 -2.19 -9.46
C LYS A 334 24.16 -3.45 -10.33
N PRO A 335 23.23 -3.53 -11.29
CA PRO A 335 23.35 -4.52 -12.36
C PRO A 335 24.69 -4.27 -13.06
N LYS A 336 25.60 -5.25 -13.02
CA LYS A 336 26.81 -5.26 -13.83
C LYS A 336 26.64 -6.36 -14.86
N GLY A 337 26.86 -6.03 -16.13
CA GLY A 337 26.59 -6.94 -17.23
C GLY A 337 25.10 -7.00 -17.60
N SER A 338 24.70 -8.10 -18.22
CA SER A 338 23.32 -8.34 -18.65
C SER A 338 22.35 -8.42 -17.47
N LEU A 339 21.08 -8.12 -17.71
CA LEU A 339 20.02 -8.25 -16.70
C LEU A 339 19.95 -9.67 -16.12
N LYS A 340 20.19 -10.70 -16.94
CA LYS A 340 20.24 -12.10 -16.50
C LYS A 340 21.34 -12.35 -15.46
N GLU A 341 22.51 -11.74 -15.63
CA GLU A 341 23.59 -11.81 -14.64
C GLU A 341 23.24 -11.03 -13.35
N ALA A 342 22.58 -9.88 -13.50
CA ALA A 342 22.09 -9.11 -12.37
C ALA A 342 21.02 -9.84 -11.54
N LEU A 343 20.21 -10.69 -12.16
CA LEU A 343 19.18 -11.52 -11.51
C LEU A 343 19.71 -12.87 -10.99
N LYS A 344 20.99 -13.17 -11.17
CA LYS A 344 21.59 -14.40 -10.64
C LYS A 344 21.52 -14.42 -9.11
N VAL A 345 21.07 -15.55 -8.56
CA VAL A 345 20.98 -15.79 -7.11
C VAL A 345 22.29 -16.42 -6.62
N GLU A 346 22.91 -15.80 -5.61
CA GLU A 346 24.10 -16.32 -4.94
C GLU A 346 23.70 -17.15 -3.71
N ALA A 347 24.34 -18.31 -3.50
CA ALA A 347 23.96 -19.27 -2.45
C ALA A 347 24.26 -18.77 -1.01
N ASP A 348 25.30 -17.95 -0.83
CA ASP A 348 25.74 -17.51 0.51
C ASP A 348 25.59 -16.00 0.73
N LYS A 349 24.85 -15.31 -0.16
CA LYS A 349 24.73 -13.86 -0.12
C LYS A 349 23.36 -13.38 -0.58
N VAL A 350 22.76 -12.51 0.23
CA VAL A 350 21.59 -11.70 -0.16
C VAL A 350 22.00 -10.30 -0.58
N ARG A 351 21.22 -9.72 -1.49
CA ARG A 351 21.39 -8.34 -1.97
C ARG A 351 20.04 -7.71 -2.30
N ARG A 352 20.07 -6.41 -2.57
CA ARG A 352 18.96 -5.66 -3.16
C ARG A 352 19.32 -5.21 -4.57
N LEU A 353 18.40 -5.37 -5.53
CA LEU A 353 18.44 -4.71 -6.84
C LEU A 353 17.33 -3.64 -6.88
N SER A 354 17.58 -2.53 -7.56
CA SER A 354 16.57 -1.50 -7.82
C SER A 354 16.34 -1.36 -9.33
N LEU A 355 15.09 -1.32 -9.77
CA LEU A 355 14.70 -1.08 -11.17
C LEU A 355 13.60 -0.02 -11.23
N SER A 356 13.60 0.83 -12.26
CA SER A 356 12.44 1.69 -12.53
C SER A 356 11.25 0.85 -12.97
N GLU A 357 10.04 1.40 -12.88
CA GLU A 357 8.82 0.72 -13.37
C GLU A 357 8.96 0.24 -14.83
N GLN A 358 9.55 1.05 -15.70
CA GLN A 358 9.75 0.73 -17.12
C GLN A 358 10.81 -0.34 -17.34
N ALA A 359 11.90 -0.29 -16.57
CA ALA A 359 12.95 -1.30 -16.63
C ALA A 359 12.41 -2.67 -16.19
N LEU A 360 11.53 -2.69 -15.17
CA LEU A 360 10.88 -3.91 -14.74
C LEU A 360 9.92 -4.45 -15.81
N GLU A 361 9.11 -3.60 -16.45
CA GLU A 361 8.18 -4.05 -17.49
C GLU A 361 8.92 -4.75 -18.63
N LYS A 362 10.00 -4.14 -19.14
CA LYS A 362 10.89 -4.75 -20.15
C LYS A 362 11.53 -6.04 -19.63
N ALA A 363 12.02 -6.05 -18.39
CA ALA A 363 12.61 -7.22 -17.75
C ALA A 363 11.62 -8.39 -17.62
N ALA A 364 10.37 -8.08 -17.30
CA ALA A 364 9.31 -9.05 -17.06
C ALA A 364 8.90 -9.81 -18.34
N GLU A 365 9.00 -9.18 -19.51
CA GLU A 365 8.71 -9.80 -20.80
C GLU A 365 9.69 -10.94 -21.12
N LEU A 366 10.98 -10.71 -20.86
CA LEU A 366 12.09 -11.59 -21.24
C LEU A 366 12.58 -12.51 -20.12
N HIS A 367 12.46 -12.08 -18.86
CA HIS A 367 13.12 -12.71 -17.69
C HIS A 367 12.18 -12.96 -16.50
N GLY A 368 10.86 -13.09 -16.73
CA GLY A 368 9.86 -13.22 -15.68
C GLY A 368 10.18 -14.27 -14.59
N SER A 369 10.51 -15.51 -14.97
CA SER A 369 10.89 -16.56 -14.02
C SER A 369 12.19 -16.27 -13.29
N ASP A 370 13.16 -15.61 -13.92
CA ASP A 370 14.41 -15.22 -13.27
C ASP A 370 14.17 -14.17 -12.19
N ILE A 371 13.21 -13.25 -12.42
CA ILE A 371 12.79 -12.27 -11.42
C ILE A 371 12.12 -12.96 -10.23
N VAL A 372 11.19 -13.90 -10.46
CA VAL A 372 10.54 -14.68 -9.38
C VAL A 372 11.59 -15.41 -8.54
N ARG A 373 12.53 -16.09 -9.20
CA ARG A 373 13.63 -16.80 -8.50
C ARG A 373 14.50 -15.84 -7.71
N PHE A 374 14.80 -14.67 -8.26
CA PHE A 374 15.57 -13.65 -7.56
C PHE A 374 14.86 -13.18 -6.28
N THR A 375 13.56 -12.90 -6.35
CA THR A 375 12.78 -12.35 -5.23
C THR A 375 12.45 -13.36 -4.14
N GLN A 376 12.64 -14.67 -4.35
CA GLN A 376 12.53 -15.65 -3.25
C GLN A 376 13.54 -15.34 -2.14
N LYS A 377 14.77 -14.96 -2.51
CA LYS A 377 15.89 -14.77 -1.57
C LYS A 377 16.38 -13.34 -1.44
N ASN A 378 16.33 -12.57 -2.52
CA ASN A 378 16.85 -11.20 -2.59
C ASN A 378 15.72 -10.18 -2.56
N PHE A 379 16.07 -8.92 -2.30
CA PHE A 379 15.13 -7.82 -2.44
C PHE A 379 15.14 -7.23 -3.85
N LEU A 380 13.96 -7.05 -4.42
CA LEU A 380 13.77 -6.22 -5.60
C LEU A 380 12.96 -4.98 -5.20
N ARG A 381 13.58 -3.82 -5.44
CA ARG A 381 12.96 -2.50 -5.28
C ARG A 381 12.54 -1.94 -6.62
N ILE A 382 11.29 -1.53 -6.72
CA ILE A 382 10.73 -0.87 -7.90
C ILE A 382 10.41 0.58 -7.54
N TYR A 383 10.77 1.52 -8.38
CA TYR A 383 10.54 2.93 -8.14
C TYR A 383 9.91 3.64 -9.36
N PRO A 384 9.19 4.76 -9.14
CA PRO A 384 8.56 5.53 -10.22
C PRO A 384 9.61 6.04 -11.23
N LYS A 385 9.25 6.10 -12.51
CA LYS A 385 10.12 6.70 -13.54
C LYS A 385 10.31 8.20 -13.32
N GLY A 386 11.45 8.74 -13.76
CA GLY A 386 11.81 10.15 -13.57
C GLY A 386 10.82 11.15 -14.19
N THR A 387 10.11 10.77 -15.26
CA THR A 387 9.10 11.63 -15.92
C THR A 387 7.82 11.84 -15.10
N ARG A 388 7.66 11.19 -13.94
CA ARG A 388 6.55 11.42 -13.01
C ARG A 388 6.81 12.62 -12.11
N PHE A 389 7.09 13.78 -12.71
CA PHE A 389 7.42 15.01 -11.99
C PHE A 389 6.33 15.47 -11.03
N ASN A 390 5.07 15.16 -11.32
CA ASN A 390 3.92 15.46 -10.45
C ASN A 390 3.74 14.48 -9.28
N SER A 391 4.70 13.58 -9.06
CA SER A 391 4.62 12.54 -8.01
C SER A 391 3.44 11.59 -8.16
N SER A 392 2.97 11.36 -9.40
CA SER A 392 2.02 10.28 -9.71
C SER A 392 2.63 8.91 -9.42
N ASN A 393 1.77 7.90 -9.29
CA ASN A 393 2.18 6.52 -9.01
C ASN A 393 1.83 5.59 -10.18
N TYR A 394 2.50 4.43 -10.21
CA TYR A 394 2.31 3.37 -11.20
C TYR A 394 1.43 2.25 -10.67
N LYS A 395 1.07 1.27 -11.50
CA LYS A 395 0.25 0.13 -11.04
C LYS A 395 1.11 -0.82 -10.20
N PRO A 396 0.81 -1.07 -8.91
CA PRO A 396 1.73 -1.81 -8.03
C PRO A 396 1.89 -3.29 -8.41
N LEU A 397 0.87 -3.86 -9.07
CA LEU A 397 0.85 -5.24 -9.51
C LEU A 397 1.98 -5.61 -10.48
N ILE A 398 2.58 -4.64 -11.18
CA ILE A 398 3.74 -4.92 -12.06
C ILE A 398 4.91 -5.51 -11.27
N GLY A 399 5.06 -5.15 -9.99
CA GLY A 399 6.08 -5.66 -9.09
C GLY A 399 5.62 -6.88 -8.29
N TRP A 400 4.45 -6.79 -7.67
CA TRP A 400 3.94 -7.87 -6.80
C TRP A 400 3.77 -9.19 -7.56
N LYS A 401 3.37 -9.15 -8.84
CA LYS A 401 3.22 -10.35 -9.67
C LYS A 401 4.51 -11.19 -9.77
N TYR A 402 5.67 -10.56 -9.61
CA TYR A 402 6.98 -11.20 -9.65
C TYR A 402 7.62 -11.34 -8.25
N GLY A 403 6.86 -11.07 -7.19
CA GLY A 403 7.32 -11.19 -5.80
C GLY A 403 8.21 -10.04 -5.32
N ALA A 404 8.25 -8.91 -6.04
CA ALA A 404 9.03 -7.74 -5.64
C ALA A 404 8.51 -7.18 -4.30
N GLN A 405 9.41 -7.06 -3.32
CA GLN A 405 9.06 -6.75 -1.94
C GLN A 405 8.90 -5.25 -1.72
N MET A 406 9.73 -4.44 -2.38
CA MET A 406 9.81 -2.99 -2.18
C MET A 406 9.23 -2.26 -3.40
N VAL A 407 7.90 -2.26 -3.53
CA VAL A 407 7.20 -1.48 -4.56
C VAL A 407 7.03 -0.05 -4.03
N ALA A 408 7.95 0.84 -4.38
CA ALA A 408 8.06 2.18 -3.80
C ALA A 408 7.10 3.18 -4.45
N PHE A 409 6.37 3.93 -3.62
CA PHE A 409 5.32 4.86 -4.03
C PHE A 409 5.55 6.26 -3.46
N ASN A 410 5.19 7.28 -4.24
CA ASN A 410 5.10 8.67 -3.78
C ASN A 410 3.90 8.80 -2.83
N MET A 411 4.16 8.75 -1.52
CA MET A 411 3.14 8.71 -0.46
C MET A 411 2.43 10.06 -0.23
N GLN A 412 3.03 11.15 -0.71
CA GLN A 412 2.48 12.51 -0.71
C GLN A 412 1.44 12.73 -1.82
N GLY A 413 1.38 11.84 -2.81
CA GLY A 413 0.40 11.89 -3.88
C GLY A 413 -0.99 11.39 -3.48
N TYR A 414 -1.85 11.16 -4.47
CA TYR A 414 -3.16 10.55 -4.28
C TYR A 414 -3.60 9.79 -5.54
N GLY A 415 -4.75 9.12 -5.46
CA GLY A 415 -5.39 8.48 -6.62
C GLY A 415 -5.36 6.96 -6.57
N LYS A 416 -5.95 6.36 -7.61
CA LYS A 416 -6.33 4.94 -7.63
C LYS A 416 -5.21 3.96 -7.26
N TYR A 417 -3.99 4.22 -7.69
CA TYR A 417 -2.88 3.31 -7.42
C TYR A 417 -2.39 3.42 -5.97
N LEU A 418 -2.39 4.61 -5.38
CA LEU A 418 -2.07 4.77 -3.96
C LEU A 418 -3.16 4.12 -3.10
N TRP A 419 -4.45 4.24 -3.49
CA TRP A 419 -5.53 3.52 -2.81
C TRP A 419 -5.36 2.00 -2.84
N MET A 420 -4.85 1.44 -3.95
CA MET A 420 -4.51 0.01 -4.04
C MET A 420 -3.34 -0.35 -3.11
N MET A 421 -2.31 0.50 -3.04
CA MET A 421 -1.18 0.33 -2.14
C MET A 421 -1.65 0.30 -0.68
N ASP A 422 -2.42 1.30 -0.27
CA ASP A 422 -2.99 1.40 1.07
C ASP A 422 -3.90 0.20 1.35
N GLY A 423 -4.74 -0.20 0.39
CA GLY A 423 -5.61 -1.37 0.48
C GLY A 423 -4.84 -2.67 0.72
N MET A 424 -3.77 -2.92 -0.02
CA MET A 424 -2.91 -4.10 0.17
C MET A 424 -2.31 -4.13 1.57
N PHE A 425 -1.80 -3.00 2.06
CA PHE A 425 -1.11 -2.93 3.36
C PHE A 425 -2.02 -2.75 4.57
N ARG A 426 -3.35 -2.65 4.38
CA ARG A 426 -4.34 -2.93 5.44
C ARG A 426 -4.37 -4.40 5.85
N SER A 427 -3.81 -5.30 5.04
CA SER A 427 -3.69 -6.72 5.37
C SER A 427 -2.83 -6.96 6.60
N ASN A 428 -2.97 -8.16 7.18
CA ASN A 428 -2.15 -8.61 8.31
C ASN A 428 -2.10 -7.60 9.47
N GLY A 429 -3.25 -7.03 9.82
CA GLY A 429 -3.39 -6.05 10.90
C GLY A 429 -2.74 -4.69 10.62
N GLY A 430 -2.50 -4.33 9.35
CA GLY A 430 -1.94 -3.03 9.01
C GLY A 430 -0.46 -2.87 9.37
N CYS A 431 0.25 -3.98 9.62
CA CYS A 431 1.59 -3.92 10.22
C CYS A 431 2.72 -3.54 9.23
N GLY A 432 2.38 -3.35 7.95
CA GLY A 432 3.31 -2.95 6.88
C GLY A 432 4.11 -4.09 6.25
N TYR A 433 3.88 -5.33 6.69
CA TYR A 433 4.46 -6.55 6.14
C TYR A 433 3.36 -7.57 5.79
N VAL A 434 3.30 -7.99 4.53
CA VAL A 434 2.32 -8.96 4.03
C VAL A 434 3.06 -10.12 3.38
N LYS A 435 2.89 -11.34 3.89
CA LYS A 435 3.54 -12.54 3.37
C LYS A 435 3.13 -12.77 1.91
N LYS A 436 4.11 -13.10 1.07
CA LYS A 436 3.86 -13.43 -0.34
C LYS A 436 3.08 -14.74 -0.47
N PRO A 437 2.27 -14.90 -1.54
CA PRO A 437 1.65 -16.17 -1.87
C PRO A 437 2.67 -17.31 -1.98
N ASP A 438 2.30 -18.51 -1.53
CA ASP A 438 3.24 -19.64 -1.43
C ASP A 438 3.80 -20.08 -2.79
N PHE A 439 3.06 -19.90 -3.88
CA PHE A 439 3.54 -20.20 -5.24
C PHE A 439 4.69 -19.29 -5.69
N LEU A 440 4.84 -18.09 -5.11
CA LEU A 440 6.01 -17.21 -5.36
C LEU A 440 7.20 -17.54 -4.46
N LEU A 441 7.00 -18.37 -3.43
CA LEU A 441 8.02 -18.78 -2.47
C LEU A 441 8.54 -20.20 -2.75
N SER A 442 7.75 -21.02 -3.43
CA SER A 442 8.04 -22.42 -3.68
C SER A 442 8.96 -22.61 -4.88
N THR A 443 9.83 -23.61 -4.78
CA THR A 443 10.69 -24.08 -5.87
C THR A 443 10.37 -25.55 -6.12
N GLY A 444 9.93 -25.87 -7.33
CA GLY A 444 9.63 -27.24 -7.75
C GLY A 444 10.89 -28.05 -8.05
N PRO A 445 10.72 -29.28 -8.57
CA PRO A 445 11.82 -30.07 -9.11
C PRO A 445 12.65 -29.27 -10.12
N ASP A 446 13.95 -29.55 -10.21
CA ASP A 446 14.89 -28.92 -11.16
C ASP A 446 14.98 -27.38 -11.09
N ASN A 447 14.73 -26.79 -9.90
CA ASN A 447 14.71 -25.34 -9.68
C ASN A 447 13.67 -24.59 -10.52
N GLN A 448 12.59 -25.27 -10.91
CA GLN A 448 11.45 -24.63 -11.57
C GLN A 448 10.74 -23.71 -10.58
N VAL A 449 10.40 -22.51 -11.03
CA VAL A 449 9.63 -21.51 -10.27
C VAL A 449 8.36 -21.16 -11.03
N PHE A 450 7.41 -20.54 -10.33
CA PHE A 450 6.18 -20.05 -10.96
C PHE A 450 6.49 -19.15 -12.17
N ASP A 451 5.84 -19.43 -13.30
CA ASP A 451 5.82 -18.54 -14.46
C ASP A 451 4.62 -17.60 -14.35
N PRO A 452 4.83 -16.29 -14.18
CA PRO A 452 3.74 -15.32 -14.06
C PRO A 452 2.86 -15.19 -15.31
N LYS A 453 3.26 -15.75 -16.45
CA LYS A 453 2.40 -15.83 -17.65
C LYS A 453 1.39 -16.99 -17.58
N THR A 454 1.55 -17.91 -16.63
CA THR A 454 0.66 -19.06 -16.45
C THR A 454 -0.71 -18.61 -15.97
N GLU A 455 -1.77 -19.11 -16.62
CA GLU A 455 -3.13 -18.97 -16.13
C GLU A 455 -3.39 -19.95 -14.99
N LEU A 456 -3.88 -19.44 -13.87
CA LEU A 456 -4.23 -20.25 -12.71
C LEU A 456 -5.73 -20.54 -12.69
N PRO A 457 -6.16 -21.71 -12.20
CA PRO A 457 -7.58 -22.00 -12.05
C PRO A 457 -8.23 -21.11 -10.99
N VAL A 458 -9.55 -20.96 -11.05
CA VAL A 458 -10.31 -20.29 -10.00
C VAL A 458 -10.19 -21.11 -8.71
N THR A 459 -9.70 -20.48 -7.65
CA THR A 459 -9.51 -21.09 -6.32
C THR A 459 -10.56 -20.65 -5.32
N LYS A 460 -11.18 -19.48 -5.52
CA LYS A 460 -12.18 -18.92 -4.62
C LYS A 460 -13.20 -18.08 -5.37
N THR A 461 -14.46 -18.08 -4.94
CA THR A 461 -15.45 -17.13 -5.46
C THR A 461 -15.92 -16.19 -4.36
N LEU A 462 -15.83 -14.88 -4.61
CA LEU A 462 -16.36 -13.85 -3.71
C LEU A 462 -17.70 -13.33 -4.25
N LYS A 463 -18.74 -13.44 -3.44
CA LYS A 463 -19.99 -12.68 -3.62
C LYS A 463 -19.97 -11.44 -2.73
N VAL A 464 -20.37 -10.31 -3.32
CA VAL A 464 -20.46 -9.01 -2.65
C VAL A 464 -21.88 -8.49 -2.83
N LYS A 465 -22.62 -8.32 -1.75
CA LYS A 465 -23.92 -7.62 -1.76
C LYS A 465 -23.75 -6.22 -1.18
N VAL A 466 -24.14 -5.19 -1.94
CA VAL A 466 -24.14 -3.80 -1.50
C VAL A 466 -25.57 -3.47 -1.06
N TYR A 467 -25.79 -3.36 0.26
CA TYR A 467 -27.12 -3.08 0.79
C TYR A 467 -27.47 -1.62 0.66
N MET A 468 -26.71 -0.77 1.34
CA MET A 468 -27.03 0.65 1.52
C MET A 468 -25.81 1.46 1.91
N GLY A 469 -25.93 2.79 1.85
CA GLY A 469 -24.94 3.72 2.36
C GLY A 469 -25.56 4.81 3.22
N ASP A 470 -24.78 5.36 4.15
CA ASP A 470 -25.18 6.48 5.00
C ASP A 470 -23.96 7.30 5.46
N GLY A 471 -24.22 8.50 5.99
CA GLY A 471 -23.23 9.37 6.61
C GLY A 471 -22.85 10.61 5.79
N TRP A 472 -23.15 10.66 4.49
CA TRP A 472 -22.83 11.83 3.65
C TRP A 472 -23.49 13.11 4.17
N HIS A 473 -24.74 13.04 4.62
CA HIS A 473 -25.48 14.18 5.17
C HIS A 473 -24.90 14.75 6.48
N LEU A 474 -23.95 14.04 7.12
CA LEU A 474 -23.25 14.48 8.33
C LEU A 474 -21.90 15.13 8.00
N ASP A 475 -21.25 14.67 6.94
CA ASP A 475 -19.89 15.08 6.58
C ASP A 475 -19.88 16.15 5.47
N PHE A 476 -20.95 16.27 4.69
CA PHE A 476 -21.08 17.18 3.56
C PHE A 476 -22.23 18.17 3.75
N LYS A 477 -22.09 19.36 3.16
CA LYS A 477 -23.18 20.32 3.05
C LYS A 477 -24.19 19.79 2.03
N LYS A 478 -25.43 20.25 2.17
CA LYS A 478 -26.54 19.84 1.30
C LYS A 478 -26.30 20.11 -0.19
N THR A 479 -25.42 21.04 -0.53
CA THR A 479 -25.14 21.49 -1.89
C THR A 479 -23.76 21.09 -2.39
N ASP A 480 -23.06 20.19 -1.69
CA ASP A 480 -21.71 19.77 -2.07
C ASP A 480 -21.69 18.78 -3.26
N PHE A 481 -22.84 18.15 -3.52
CA PHE A 481 -23.07 17.23 -4.63
C PHE A 481 -23.93 17.93 -5.67
N ASP A 482 -25.21 18.13 -5.35
CA ASP A 482 -26.14 18.86 -6.19
C ASP A 482 -26.57 20.20 -5.59
N LEU A 483 -26.63 21.24 -6.43
CA LEU A 483 -27.08 22.57 -6.02
C LEU A 483 -28.58 22.62 -5.63
N TYR A 484 -29.41 21.78 -6.26
CA TYR A 484 -30.86 21.91 -6.25
C TYR A 484 -31.61 20.66 -5.78
N SER A 485 -30.88 19.57 -5.50
CA SER A 485 -31.38 18.25 -5.12
C SER A 485 -30.45 17.59 -4.11
N PRO A 486 -30.91 16.54 -3.40
CA PRO A 486 -30.02 15.54 -2.84
C PRO A 486 -29.25 14.77 -3.95
N PRO A 487 -28.17 14.07 -3.60
CA PRO A 487 -27.35 13.35 -4.56
C PRO A 487 -28.04 12.11 -5.17
N ASP A 488 -27.59 11.76 -6.38
CA ASP A 488 -27.94 10.62 -7.21
C ASP A 488 -26.83 9.54 -7.13
N PHE A 489 -26.75 8.85 -6.00
CA PHE A 489 -25.63 7.94 -5.74
C PHE A 489 -25.74 6.58 -6.46
N TYR A 490 -24.60 6.13 -7.00
CA TYR A 490 -24.37 4.75 -7.41
C TYR A 490 -22.99 4.26 -6.96
N THR A 491 -22.82 2.93 -6.87
CA THR A 491 -21.57 2.32 -6.40
C THR A 491 -20.93 1.49 -7.51
N LYS A 492 -19.67 1.79 -7.84
CA LYS A 492 -18.79 0.93 -8.63
C LYS A 492 -18.11 -0.08 -7.71
N VAL A 493 -18.22 -1.36 -8.02
CA VAL A 493 -17.60 -2.47 -7.27
C VAL A 493 -16.75 -3.27 -8.24
N GLY A 494 -15.48 -3.49 -7.92
CA GLY A 494 -14.61 -4.28 -8.78
C GLY A 494 -13.43 -4.90 -8.08
N ILE A 495 -12.88 -5.93 -8.72
CA ILE A 495 -11.64 -6.58 -8.30
C ILE A 495 -10.48 -5.94 -9.06
N VAL A 496 -9.48 -5.52 -8.30
CA VAL A 496 -8.16 -5.16 -8.78
C VAL A 496 -7.22 -6.29 -8.39
N GLY A 497 -6.47 -6.84 -9.32
CA GLY A 497 -5.59 -7.97 -9.04
C GLY A 497 -4.89 -8.44 -10.31
N VAL A 498 -4.52 -9.72 -10.34
CA VAL A 498 -4.02 -10.36 -11.56
C VAL A 498 -5.02 -10.16 -12.72
N PRO A 499 -4.56 -10.09 -13.99
CA PRO A 499 -5.43 -9.80 -15.13
C PRO A 499 -6.69 -10.67 -15.21
N ALA A 500 -6.58 -11.98 -14.91
CA ALA A 500 -7.69 -12.93 -14.93
C ALA A 500 -8.82 -12.60 -13.93
N ASP A 501 -8.50 -11.92 -12.82
CA ASP A 501 -9.46 -11.62 -11.75
C ASP A 501 -10.11 -10.23 -11.93
N LYS A 502 -9.57 -9.40 -12.84
CA LYS A 502 -9.99 -8.00 -13.01
C LYS A 502 -11.42 -7.93 -13.57
N LYS A 503 -12.36 -7.48 -12.74
CA LYS A 503 -13.76 -7.27 -13.15
C LYS A 503 -14.33 -6.03 -12.48
N LYS A 504 -15.14 -5.26 -13.22
CA LYS A 504 -15.86 -4.08 -12.71
C LYS A 504 -17.36 -4.27 -12.92
N LYS A 505 -18.15 -3.88 -11.93
CA LYS A 505 -19.61 -3.86 -11.93
C LYS A 505 -20.08 -2.55 -11.28
N LYS A 506 -21.33 -2.18 -11.50
CA LYS A 506 -21.94 -1.02 -10.85
C LYS A 506 -23.37 -1.34 -10.42
N THR A 507 -23.81 -0.71 -9.35
CA THR A 507 -25.22 -0.68 -8.97
C THR A 507 -26.01 0.23 -9.92
N LYS A 508 -27.33 0.18 -9.80
CA LYS A 508 -28.22 1.24 -10.27
C LYS A 508 -27.96 2.54 -9.49
N THR A 509 -28.34 3.64 -10.11
CA THR A 509 -28.38 4.95 -9.47
C THR A 509 -29.63 5.08 -8.62
N ILE A 510 -29.48 5.58 -7.39
CA ILE A 510 -30.60 5.94 -6.52
C ILE A 510 -30.68 7.46 -6.49
N GLU A 511 -31.71 8.00 -7.12
CA GLU A 511 -31.91 9.43 -7.31
C GLU A 511 -32.37 10.13 -6.03
N ASP A 512 -31.96 11.39 -5.86
CA ASP A 512 -32.43 12.33 -4.83
C ASP A 512 -32.38 11.76 -3.39
N ASN A 513 -31.32 11.01 -3.03
CA ASN A 513 -31.27 10.35 -1.71
C ASN A 513 -29.88 10.30 -1.05
N TRP A 514 -29.76 10.98 0.09
CA TRP A 514 -28.59 10.94 0.99
C TRP A 514 -28.32 9.58 1.67
N ARG A 515 -29.29 8.67 1.63
CA ARG A 515 -29.25 7.33 2.27
C ARG A 515 -29.67 6.25 1.26
N PRO A 516 -28.89 6.04 0.19
CA PRO A 516 -29.24 5.13 -0.88
C PRO A 516 -29.31 3.67 -0.37
N VAL A 517 -30.30 2.92 -0.86
CA VAL A 517 -30.46 1.48 -0.63
C VAL A 517 -30.48 0.80 -2.00
N TRP A 518 -29.43 0.03 -2.30
CA TRP A 518 -29.23 -0.62 -3.60
C TRP A 518 -29.70 -2.07 -3.61
N GLU A 519 -29.41 -2.85 -2.56
CA GLU A 519 -29.76 -4.29 -2.45
C GLU A 519 -29.25 -5.15 -3.63
N GLU A 520 -28.08 -4.82 -4.18
CA GLU A 520 -27.52 -5.48 -5.36
C GLU A 520 -26.34 -6.40 -5.03
N GLU A 521 -26.32 -7.60 -5.63
CA GLU A 521 -25.29 -8.61 -5.41
C GLU A 521 -24.44 -8.89 -6.67
N PHE A 522 -23.14 -9.09 -6.44
CA PHE A 522 -22.14 -9.28 -7.47
C PHE A 522 -21.21 -10.45 -7.15
N THR A 523 -21.04 -11.37 -8.10
CA THR A 523 -20.10 -12.50 -7.98
C THR A 523 -18.80 -12.26 -8.75
N PHE A 524 -17.68 -12.65 -8.14
CA PHE A 524 -16.32 -12.52 -8.64
C PHE A 524 -15.54 -13.83 -8.42
N PRO A 525 -15.27 -14.63 -9.48
CA PRO A 525 -14.33 -15.74 -9.40
C PRO A 525 -12.89 -15.21 -9.33
N LEU A 526 -12.05 -15.85 -8.51
CA LEU A 526 -10.69 -15.41 -8.21
C LEU A 526 -9.72 -16.57 -8.39
N THR A 527 -8.66 -16.31 -9.14
CA THR A 527 -7.53 -17.23 -9.36
C THR A 527 -6.45 -17.01 -8.31
N VAL A 528 -6.22 -15.76 -7.89
CA VAL A 528 -5.21 -15.38 -6.89
C VAL A 528 -5.82 -14.43 -5.84
N PRO A 529 -6.68 -14.93 -4.93
CA PRO A 529 -7.35 -14.11 -3.92
C PRO A 529 -6.39 -13.36 -2.99
N GLU A 530 -5.17 -13.87 -2.77
CA GLU A 530 -4.12 -13.26 -1.95
C GLU A 530 -3.54 -11.97 -2.55
N MET A 531 -3.75 -11.74 -3.85
CA MET A 531 -3.34 -10.51 -4.56
C MET A 531 -4.52 -9.70 -5.09
N ALA A 532 -5.74 -10.13 -4.77
CA ALA A 532 -6.96 -9.45 -5.18
C ALA A 532 -7.37 -8.40 -4.12
N LEU A 533 -7.74 -7.21 -4.59
CA LEU A 533 -8.29 -6.13 -3.80
C LEU A 533 -9.71 -5.83 -4.30
N LEU A 534 -10.67 -5.81 -3.39
CA LEU A 534 -12.01 -5.29 -3.63
C LEU A 534 -11.95 -3.76 -3.57
N ARG A 535 -12.13 -3.11 -4.71
CA ARG A 535 -12.26 -1.65 -4.82
C ARG A 535 -13.73 -1.28 -4.92
N VAL A 536 -14.16 -0.37 -4.06
CA VAL A 536 -15.51 0.17 -4.02
C VAL A 536 -15.42 1.69 -4.14
N GLU A 537 -16.19 2.27 -5.04
CA GLU A 537 -16.27 3.72 -5.24
C GLU A 537 -17.74 4.14 -5.31
N VAL A 538 -18.11 5.14 -4.53
CA VAL A 538 -19.43 5.77 -4.62
C VAL A 538 -19.28 7.07 -5.39
N LEU A 539 -20.15 7.24 -6.38
CA LEU A 539 -20.19 8.39 -7.25
C LEU A 539 -21.60 8.95 -7.25
N ASP A 540 -21.68 10.25 -7.38
CA ASP A 540 -22.91 10.99 -7.62
C ASP A 540 -23.06 11.22 -9.13
N TYR A 541 -24.15 10.74 -9.70
CA TYR A 541 -24.36 10.76 -11.14
C TYR A 541 -24.71 12.16 -11.61
N ASN A 542 -23.96 12.69 -12.58
CA ASN A 542 -24.28 13.97 -13.21
C ASN A 542 -24.53 13.79 -14.71
N THR A 543 -25.64 14.32 -15.22
CA THR A 543 -26.05 14.14 -16.62
C THR A 543 -25.22 14.97 -17.61
N SER A 544 -24.61 16.08 -17.15
CA SER A 544 -23.93 17.06 -18.01
C SER A 544 -22.47 17.32 -17.65
N GLU A 545 -22.02 16.82 -16.50
CA GLU A 545 -20.65 16.97 -16.01
C GLU A 545 -20.06 15.62 -15.60
N LYS A 546 -18.80 15.62 -15.15
CA LYS A 546 -18.16 14.42 -14.61
C LYS A 546 -18.79 14.08 -13.25
N ASP A 547 -19.16 12.82 -13.06
CA ASP A 547 -19.68 12.31 -11.79
C ASP A 547 -18.85 12.77 -10.58
N ASP A 548 -19.54 13.26 -9.57
CA ASP A 548 -18.94 13.74 -8.34
C ASP A 548 -18.54 12.59 -7.42
N PHE A 549 -17.45 12.77 -6.68
CA PHE A 549 -16.86 11.70 -5.89
C PHE A 549 -17.45 11.66 -4.48
N GLY A 550 -18.22 10.60 -4.20
CA GLY A 550 -18.83 10.36 -2.90
C GLY A 550 -17.94 9.59 -1.91
N GLY A 551 -16.94 8.85 -2.39
CA GLY A 551 -15.99 8.14 -1.54
C GLY A 551 -15.43 6.86 -2.15
N GLN A 552 -14.35 6.35 -1.59
CA GLN A 552 -13.76 5.07 -2.01
C GLN A 552 -13.30 4.22 -0.82
N THR A 553 -13.18 2.91 -1.02
CA THR A 553 -12.37 2.05 -0.18
C THR A 553 -11.70 0.97 -1.03
N CYS A 554 -10.56 0.49 -0.56
CA CYS A 554 -9.87 -0.65 -1.13
C CYS A 554 -9.58 -1.65 0.00
N LEU A 555 -10.08 -2.88 -0.16
CA LEU A 555 -10.04 -3.93 0.85
C LEU A 555 -9.34 -5.18 0.28
N PRO A 556 -8.35 -5.74 0.99
CA PRO A 556 -7.70 -6.98 0.56
C PRO A 556 -8.66 -8.15 0.67
N VAL A 557 -8.90 -8.85 -0.44
CA VAL A 557 -9.93 -9.90 -0.50
C VAL A 557 -9.61 -11.05 0.46
N ALA A 558 -8.34 -11.41 0.61
CA ALA A 558 -7.90 -12.44 1.54
C ALA A 558 -8.20 -12.12 3.03
N GLU A 559 -8.46 -10.86 3.36
CA GLU A 559 -8.68 -10.39 4.74
C GLU A 559 -10.15 -10.06 5.03
N LEU A 560 -11.02 -10.10 3.99
CA LEU A 560 -12.44 -9.86 4.16
C LEU A 560 -13.06 -10.93 5.05
N ARG A 561 -13.86 -10.49 6.01
CA ARG A 561 -14.64 -11.35 6.89
C ARG A 561 -15.96 -11.69 6.22
N GLN A 562 -16.37 -12.96 6.34
CA GLN A 562 -17.68 -13.41 5.86
C GLN A 562 -18.80 -12.73 6.65
N GLY A 563 -19.96 -12.53 6.02
CA GLY A 563 -21.15 -11.96 6.64
C GLY A 563 -21.36 -10.49 6.30
N ILE A 564 -22.13 -9.79 7.13
CA ILE A 564 -22.60 -8.42 6.88
C ILE A 564 -21.73 -7.45 7.68
N HIS A 565 -21.08 -6.48 7.02
CA HIS A 565 -20.07 -5.59 7.63
C HIS A 565 -20.26 -4.12 7.27
N ALA A 566 -19.86 -3.25 8.19
CA ALA A 566 -19.82 -1.81 7.98
C ALA A 566 -18.50 -1.41 7.32
N VAL A 567 -18.57 -0.85 6.12
CA VAL A 567 -17.42 -0.52 5.29
C VAL A 567 -17.24 1.00 5.25
N PRO A 568 -16.27 1.57 6.00
CA PRO A 568 -16.02 3.01 5.97
C PRO A 568 -15.43 3.45 4.62
N LEU A 569 -15.78 4.66 4.20
CA LEU A 569 -15.27 5.27 2.97
C LEU A 569 -14.24 6.36 3.26
N PHE A 570 -13.41 6.63 2.26
CA PHE A 570 -12.29 7.55 2.28
C PHE A 570 -12.44 8.56 1.15
N ASN A 571 -11.86 9.74 1.35
CA ASN A 571 -11.83 10.79 0.34
C ASN A 571 -10.82 10.50 -0.78
N ARG A 572 -10.70 11.41 -1.76
CA ARG A 572 -9.76 11.25 -2.90
C ARG A 572 -8.29 11.13 -2.47
N LYS A 573 -7.93 11.72 -1.32
CA LYS A 573 -6.58 11.67 -0.73
C LYS A 573 -6.32 10.41 0.10
N GLY A 574 -7.31 9.53 0.25
CA GLY A 574 -7.22 8.34 1.09
C GLY A 574 -7.37 8.63 2.58
N GLU A 575 -7.94 9.79 2.95
CA GLU A 575 -8.24 10.12 4.34
C GLU A 575 -9.66 9.64 4.70
N PRO A 576 -9.88 9.06 5.89
CA PRO A 576 -11.18 8.52 6.26
C PRO A 576 -12.22 9.63 6.40
N TYR A 577 -13.43 9.38 5.93
CA TYR A 577 -14.59 10.18 6.32
C TYR A 577 -14.99 9.86 7.77
N ASN A 578 -15.62 10.81 8.45
CA ASN A 578 -16.00 10.65 9.85
C ASN A 578 -17.22 9.73 9.99
N SER A 579 -18.17 9.88 9.07
CA SER A 579 -19.49 9.24 9.17
C SER A 579 -19.81 8.34 7.99
N VAL A 580 -19.22 8.59 6.81
CA VAL A 580 -19.60 7.91 5.56
C VAL A 580 -19.18 6.44 5.54
N ARG A 581 -20.16 5.57 5.28
CA ARG A 581 -19.96 4.11 5.25
C ARG A 581 -21.04 3.39 4.45
N LEU A 582 -20.70 2.18 4.01
CA LEU A 582 -21.59 1.24 3.33
C LEU A 582 -21.90 0.04 4.22
N LEU A 583 -23.09 -0.54 4.11
CA LEU A 583 -23.39 -1.85 4.68
C LEU A 583 -23.30 -2.87 3.55
N MET A 584 -22.43 -3.87 3.69
CA MET A 584 -22.14 -4.84 2.63
C MET A 584 -22.11 -6.26 3.18
N ARG A 585 -22.50 -7.26 2.38
CA ARG A 585 -22.27 -8.68 2.68
C ARG A 585 -21.11 -9.22 1.85
N PHE A 586 -20.24 -10.00 2.48
CA PHE A 586 -19.23 -10.80 1.81
C PHE A 586 -19.50 -12.29 2.06
N GLU A 587 -19.55 -13.08 0.99
CA GLU A 587 -19.73 -14.53 1.05
C GLU A 587 -18.67 -15.18 0.17
N PHE A 588 -17.96 -16.15 0.74
CA PHE A 588 -16.96 -16.93 0.03
C PHE A 588 -17.51 -18.33 -0.26
N ILE A 589 -17.35 -18.76 -1.52
CA ILE A 589 -17.80 -20.07 -2.03
C ILE A 589 -16.60 -20.85 -2.53
#